data_AF-A0A1H3V3I1-F1
#
_entry.id   AF-A0A1H3V3I1-F1
#
_cell.length_a   1.000
_cell.length_b   1.000
_cell.length_c   1.000
_cell.angle_alpha   90.00
_cell.angle_beta   90.00
_cell.angle_gamma   90.00
#
_symmetry.space_group_name_H-M   'P 1'
#
loop_
_entity.id
_entity.type
_entity.pdbx_description
1 polymer ?
#
loop_
_entity_poly.entity_id
_entity_poly.type
_entity_poly.pdbx_seq_one_letter_code
_entity_poly.pdbx_strand_id
1 'polypeptide(L)'
;MLQNRVNELDSGILDIVGDKVHTTGFTHEKMLQFFLDTGVQCWSSKGLYDYRDLEFCSIKNNALIIVRKDGKEINRYQYKPVHKDTVHYKNEAGKNVSLTFTIRKSFYSDHYHFLSETDSLLFNNKDELDEYLLEKFDTRCSF
;
A
#
# COMPACT_ATOMS: atom_id res chain seq x y z
N MET A 1 1.15 14.93 -9.58
CA MET A 1 0.79 15.29 -8.19
C MET A 1 1.51 14.33 -7.24
N LEU A 2 1.76 14.72 -5.98
CA LEU A 2 2.53 13.93 -4.99
C LEU A 2 2.00 12.50 -4.83
N GLN A 3 0.68 12.30 -4.74
CA GLN A 3 0.07 10.97 -4.63
C GLN A 3 0.50 10.01 -5.74
N ASN A 4 0.41 10.43 -7.01
CA ASN A 4 0.84 9.60 -8.15
C ASN A 4 2.31 9.19 -7.99
N ARG A 5 3.16 10.13 -7.54
CA ARG A 5 4.57 9.82 -7.33
C ARG A 5 4.74 8.75 -6.26
N VAL A 6 4.06 8.88 -5.12
CA VAL A 6 4.11 7.90 -4.03
C VAL A 6 3.63 6.52 -4.49
N ASN A 7 2.58 6.47 -5.31
CA ASN A 7 2.02 5.22 -5.84
C ASN A 7 2.96 4.54 -6.84
N GLU A 8 3.85 5.29 -7.49
CA GLU A 8 4.85 4.75 -8.42
C GLU A 8 6.12 4.24 -7.72
N LEU A 9 6.37 4.62 -6.45
CA LEU A 9 7.58 4.22 -5.75
C LEU A 9 7.58 2.74 -5.36
N ASP A 10 8.68 2.05 -5.65
CA ASP A 10 8.90 0.67 -5.18
C ASP A 10 9.35 0.63 -3.71
N SER A 11 9.91 1.73 -3.20
CA SER A 11 10.07 2.09 -1.78
C SER A 11 10.52 3.55 -1.70
N GLY A 12 10.30 4.21 -0.57
CA GLY A 12 10.67 5.62 -0.46
C GLY A 12 10.61 6.23 0.92
N ILE A 13 11.26 7.38 1.04
CA ILE A 13 11.18 8.28 2.19
C ILE A 13 10.48 9.55 1.72
N LEU A 14 9.46 9.97 2.46
CA LEU A 14 8.76 11.24 2.30
C LEU A 14 9.14 12.11 3.49
N ASP A 15 9.95 13.14 3.28
CA ASP A 15 10.38 14.05 4.33
C ASP A 15 9.60 15.37 4.22
N ILE A 16 8.73 15.61 5.18
CA ILE A 16 7.87 16.79 5.26
C ILE A 16 8.63 17.90 5.97
N VAL A 17 8.86 19.00 5.27
CA VAL A 17 9.54 20.20 5.78
C VAL A 17 8.70 21.40 5.40
N GLY A 18 8.04 22.01 6.39
CA GLY A 18 7.06 23.08 6.16
C GLY A 18 5.89 22.62 5.29
N ASP A 19 5.65 23.32 4.19
CA ASP A 19 4.61 23.04 3.20
C ASP A 19 5.11 22.16 2.02
N LYS A 20 6.32 21.60 2.13
CA LYS A 20 6.94 20.79 1.09
C LYS A 20 7.20 19.36 1.53
N VAL A 21 7.26 18.46 0.55
CA VAL A 21 7.63 17.06 0.73
C VAL A 21 8.79 16.72 -0.20
N HIS A 22 9.92 16.37 0.40
CA HIS A 22 11.06 15.79 -0.31
C HIS A 22 10.86 14.28 -0.41
N THR A 23 10.73 13.78 -1.63
CA THR A 23 10.61 12.35 -1.88
C THR A 23 11.97 11.79 -2.27
N THR A 24 12.39 10.71 -1.64
CA THR A 24 13.55 9.91 -2.07
C THR A 24 13.07 8.50 -2.36
N GLY A 25 13.22 8.05 -3.61
CA GLY A 25 12.80 6.73 -4.05
C GLY A 25 13.94 5.72 -4.08
N PHE A 26 13.62 4.46 -3.85
CA PHE A 26 14.53 3.31 -3.90
C PHE A 26 13.93 2.21 -4.77
N THR A 27 14.76 1.34 -5.33
CA THR A 27 14.29 0.27 -6.22
C THR A 27 13.54 -0.85 -5.48
N HIS A 28 13.71 -0.97 -4.17
CA HIS A 28 12.98 -1.90 -3.29
C HIS A 28 13.32 -1.64 -1.81
N GLU A 29 12.58 -2.29 -0.91
CA GLU A 29 12.71 -2.16 0.54
C GLU A 29 14.15 -2.35 1.03
N LYS A 30 14.86 -3.38 0.55
CA LYS A 30 16.23 -3.67 1.02
C LYS A 30 17.20 -2.53 0.73
N MET A 31 17.04 -1.84 -0.39
CA MET A 31 17.90 -0.67 -0.72
C MET A 31 17.57 0.51 0.18
N LEU A 32 16.29 0.73 0.48
CA LEU A 32 15.90 1.72 1.46
C LEU A 32 16.54 1.41 2.83
N GLN A 33 16.44 0.17 3.31
CA GLN A 33 17.02 -0.22 4.60
C GLN A 33 18.55 -0.07 4.59
N PHE A 34 19.22 -0.50 3.52
CA PHE A 34 20.65 -0.33 3.38
C PHE A 34 21.08 1.15 3.46
N PHE A 35 20.32 2.05 2.85
CA PHE A 35 20.55 3.50 2.98
C PHE A 35 20.39 3.97 4.42
N LEU A 36 19.38 3.48 5.15
CA LEU A 36 19.19 3.84 6.57
C LEU A 36 20.34 3.37 7.45
N ASP A 37 20.81 2.15 7.23
CA ASP A 37 21.83 1.52 8.07
C ASP A 37 23.23 2.09 7.82
N THR A 38 23.52 2.46 6.56
CA THR A 38 24.90 2.80 6.13
C THR A 38 25.07 4.24 5.66
N GLY A 39 23.99 4.95 5.34
CA GLY A 39 24.03 6.26 4.69
C GLY A 39 24.49 6.22 3.23
N VAL A 40 24.77 5.04 2.66
CA VAL A 40 25.25 4.91 1.27
C VAL A 40 24.17 5.37 0.30
N GLN A 41 24.54 6.28 -0.60
CA GLN A 41 23.64 6.91 -1.56
C GLN A 41 23.21 5.92 -2.65
N CYS A 42 22.13 5.18 -2.41
CA CYS A 42 21.59 4.16 -3.31
C CYS A 42 20.14 4.45 -3.76
N TRP A 43 19.72 5.71 -3.68
CA TRP A 43 18.40 6.14 -4.16
C TRP A 43 18.31 6.06 -5.69
N SER A 44 17.14 5.70 -6.19
CA SER A 44 16.82 5.65 -7.62
C SER A 44 16.25 6.96 -8.14
N SER A 45 15.69 7.79 -7.25
CA SER A 45 15.06 9.06 -7.64
C SER A 45 14.92 10.03 -6.48
N LYS A 46 14.79 11.31 -6.80
CA LYS A 46 14.44 12.38 -5.86
C LYS A 46 13.36 13.28 -6.46
N GLY A 47 12.59 13.93 -5.61
CA GLY A 47 11.53 14.87 -6.02
C GLY A 47 11.17 15.84 -4.91
N LEU A 48 10.56 16.96 -5.29
CA LEU A 48 10.07 17.99 -4.38
C LEU A 48 8.64 18.35 -4.81
N TYR A 49 7.72 18.32 -3.85
CA TYR A 49 6.30 18.57 -4.10
C TYR A 49 5.69 19.41 -2.98
N ASP A 50 4.57 20.06 -3.28
CA ASP A 50 3.73 20.66 -2.23
C ASP A 50 3.12 19.56 -1.36
N TYR A 51 3.06 19.83 -0.05
CA TYR A 51 2.39 18.97 0.90
C TYR A 51 0.90 18.85 0.60
N ARG A 52 0.43 17.61 0.65
CA ARG A 52 -0.98 17.22 0.55
C ARG A 52 -1.17 15.99 1.41
N ASP A 53 -2.38 15.79 1.90
CA ASP A 53 -2.76 14.53 2.55
C ASP A 53 -2.62 13.38 1.56
N LEU A 54 -2.10 12.25 2.06
CA LEU A 54 -1.76 11.08 1.25
C LEU A 54 -2.53 9.85 1.70
N GLU A 55 -2.98 9.10 0.71
CA GLU A 55 -3.61 7.80 0.90
C GLU A 55 -2.57 6.70 0.71
N PHE A 56 -2.04 6.17 1.82
CA PHE A 56 -0.99 5.15 1.80
C PHE A 56 -1.50 3.74 1.52
N CYS A 57 -2.82 3.51 1.51
CA CYS A 57 -3.35 2.21 1.10
C CYS A 57 -3.03 1.95 -0.39
N SER A 58 -2.85 2.97 -1.23
CA SER A 58 -2.66 2.85 -2.68
C SER A 58 -1.21 2.57 -3.13
N ILE A 59 -0.26 2.44 -2.21
CA ILE A 59 1.14 2.13 -2.52
C ILE A 59 1.30 0.74 -3.15
N LYS A 60 2.39 0.49 -3.89
CA LYS A 60 2.67 -0.81 -4.50
C LYS A 60 2.82 -1.94 -3.47
N ASN A 61 2.60 -3.17 -3.92
CA ASN A 61 2.92 -4.36 -3.13
C ASN A 61 4.39 -4.39 -2.76
N ASN A 62 4.66 -4.73 -1.50
CA ASN A 62 5.98 -4.79 -0.88
C ASN A 62 6.72 -3.45 -0.79
N ALA A 63 6.13 -2.35 -1.26
CA ALA A 63 6.75 -1.04 -1.15
C ALA A 63 6.76 -0.58 0.31
N LEU A 64 7.93 -0.16 0.77
CA LEU A 64 8.11 0.46 2.07
C LEU A 64 8.15 1.97 1.90
N ILE A 65 7.17 2.66 2.50
CA ILE A 65 7.13 4.12 2.56
C ILE A 65 7.34 4.57 4.00
N ILE A 66 8.39 5.36 4.23
CA ILE A 66 8.67 6.00 5.52
C ILE A 66 8.31 7.47 5.42
N VAL A 67 7.49 7.94 6.36
CA VAL A 67 7.12 9.36 6.44
C VAL A 67 7.87 9.98 7.61
N ARG A 68 8.55 11.09 7.30
CA ARG A 68 9.30 11.90 8.25
C ARG A 68 8.72 13.30 8.28
N LYS A 69 8.84 13.93 9.45
CA LYS A 69 8.57 15.35 9.62
C LYS A 69 9.76 15.97 10.34
N ASP A 70 10.34 16.99 9.72
CA ASP A 70 11.53 17.68 10.23
C ASP A 70 12.67 16.69 10.58
N GLY A 71 12.90 15.71 9.69
CA GLY A 71 13.93 14.68 9.84
C GLY A 71 13.60 13.53 10.80
N LYS A 72 12.48 13.59 11.54
CA LYS A 72 12.04 12.54 12.46
C LYS A 72 10.99 11.64 11.82
N GLU A 73 11.19 10.32 11.88
CA GLU A 73 10.17 9.35 11.44
C GLU A 73 8.92 9.44 12.31
N ILE A 74 7.76 9.59 11.65
CA ILE A 74 6.45 9.64 12.29
C ILE A 74 5.61 8.41 11.97
N ASN A 75 5.69 7.91 10.73
CA ASN A 75 4.88 6.78 10.28
C ASN A 75 5.66 5.92 9.28
N ARG A 76 5.24 4.66 9.19
CA ARG A 76 5.77 3.68 8.24
C ARG A 76 4.64 2.86 7.66
N TYR A 77 4.66 2.68 6.35
CA TYR A 77 3.61 1.97 5.60
C TYR A 77 4.23 0.92 4.70
N GLN A 78 3.69 -0.28 4.75
CA GLN A 78 4.06 -1.37 3.87
C GLN A 78 2.93 -2.39 3.81
N TYR A 79 2.53 -2.79 2.61
CA TYR A 79 1.55 -3.84 2.41
C TYR A 79 2.18 -5.03 1.70
N LYS A 80 2.04 -6.22 2.29
CA LYS A 80 2.54 -7.48 1.73
C LYS A 80 1.36 -8.35 1.28
N PRO A 81 1.32 -8.82 0.03
CA PRO A 81 0.31 -9.79 -0.41
C PRO A 81 0.33 -11.03 0.49
N VAL A 82 -0.84 -11.43 0.99
CA VAL A 82 -1.00 -12.64 1.80
C VAL A 82 -1.87 -13.68 1.09
N HIS A 83 -2.73 -13.24 0.18
CA HIS A 83 -3.60 -14.13 -0.59
C HIS A 83 -3.95 -13.50 -1.94
N LYS A 84 -4.08 -14.32 -2.98
CA LYS A 84 -4.52 -13.92 -4.30
C LYS A 84 -5.37 -15.04 -4.87
N ASP A 85 -6.56 -14.70 -5.32
CA ASP A 85 -7.51 -15.68 -5.83
C ASP A 85 -8.47 -15.06 -6.86
N THR A 86 -9.22 -15.91 -7.55
CA THR A 86 -10.26 -15.54 -8.51
C THR A 86 -11.58 -16.16 -8.09
N VAL A 87 -12.57 -15.32 -7.81
CA VAL A 87 -13.94 -15.76 -7.48
C VAL A 87 -14.87 -15.61 -8.68
N HIS A 88 -15.78 -16.57 -8.83
CA HIS A 88 -16.85 -16.51 -9.81
C HIS A 88 -18.17 -16.23 -9.09
N TYR A 89 -18.86 -15.16 -9.44
CA TYR A 89 -20.13 -14.76 -8.82
C TYR A 89 -21.11 -14.23 -9.85
N LYS A 90 -22.39 -14.13 -9.48
CA LYS A 90 -23.40 -13.48 -10.30
C LYS A 90 -23.47 -12.00 -9.94
N ASN A 91 -23.35 -11.13 -10.93
CA ASN A 91 -23.57 -9.70 -10.72
C ASN A 91 -25.07 -9.38 -10.55
N GLU A 92 -25.40 -8.11 -10.30
CA GLU A 92 -26.79 -7.64 -10.13
C GLU A 92 -27.69 -7.92 -11.34
N ALA A 93 -27.12 -8.05 -12.53
CA ALA A 93 -27.83 -8.42 -13.76
C ALA A 93 -27.97 -9.96 -13.95
N GLY A 94 -27.56 -10.76 -12.97
CA GLY A 94 -27.60 -12.23 -13.01
C GLY A 94 -26.56 -12.88 -13.92
N LYS A 95 -25.59 -12.11 -14.46
CA LYS A 95 -24.53 -12.63 -15.32
C LYS A 95 -23.39 -13.18 -14.48
N ASN A 96 -22.86 -14.33 -14.89
CA ASN A 96 -21.65 -14.90 -14.31
C ASN A 96 -20.45 -14.02 -14.67
N VAL A 97 -19.76 -13.53 -13.65
CA VAL A 97 -18.54 -12.74 -13.78
C VAL A 97 -17.44 -13.37 -12.93
N SER A 98 -16.20 -13.13 -13.32
CA SER A 98 -15.00 -13.53 -12.57
C SER A 98 -14.30 -12.29 -12.06
N LEU A 99 -13.86 -12.29 -10.79
CA LEU A 99 -13.07 -11.21 -10.21
C LEU A 99 -11.80 -11.80 -9.61
N THR A 100 -10.66 -11.36 -10.12
CA THR A 100 -9.38 -11.64 -9.49
C THR A 100 -9.11 -10.56 -8.45
N PHE A 101 -8.76 -10.97 -7.24
CA PHE A 101 -8.42 -10.05 -6.16
C PHE A 101 -7.12 -10.46 -5.48
N THR A 102 -6.53 -9.52 -4.77
CA THR A 102 -5.37 -9.70 -3.90
C THR A 102 -5.70 -9.13 -2.54
N ILE A 103 -5.57 -9.96 -1.50
CA ILE A 103 -5.56 -9.50 -0.12
C ILE A 103 -4.11 -9.26 0.26
N ARG A 104 -3.83 -8.09 0.82
CA ARG A 104 -2.54 -7.74 1.37
C ARG A 104 -2.69 -7.24 2.79
N LYS A 105 -1.75 -7.61 3.65
CA LYS A 105 -1.72 -7.21 5.06
C LYS A 105 -0.74 -6.06 5.25
N SER A 106 -1.12 -5.07 6.04
CA SER A 106 -0.17 -4.06 6.53
C SER A 106 0.87 -4.74 7.42
N PHE A 107 2.14 -4.43 7.22
CA PHE A 107 3.21 -4.95 8.08
C PHE A 107 3.29 -4.19 9.42
N TYR A 108 2.80 -2.95 9.46
CA TYR A 108 2.94 -2.03 10.60
C TYR A 108 1.60 -1.69 11.28
N SER A 109 0.50 -2.34 10.88
CA SER A 109 -0.82 -2.24 11.51
C SER A 109 -1.61 -3.53 11.31
N ASP A 110 -2.77 -3.66 11.97
CA ASP A 110 -3.65 -4.83 11.82
C ASP A 110 -4.52 -4.78 10.55
N HIS A 111 -4.38 -3.72 9.75
CA HIS A 111 -5.21 -3.49 8.58
C HIS A 111 -4.98 -4.53 7.48
N TYR A 112 -6.07 -4.89 6.82
CA TYR A 112 -6.08 -5.66 5.59
C TYR A 112 -6.60 -4.81 4.45
N HIS A 113 -6.06 -5.05 3.25
CA HIS A 113 -6.47 -4.35 2.05
C HIS A 113 -6.88 -5.37 0.99
N PHE A 114 -8.14 -5.31 0.59
CA PHE A 114 -8.69 -6.00 -0.58
C PHE A 114 -8.48 -5.15 -1.83
N LEU A 115 -7.75 -5.69 -2.80
CA LEU A 115 -7.56 -5.07 -4.10
C LEU A 115 -8.15 -5.95 -5.20
N SER A 116 -8.95 -5.37 -6.08
CA SER A 116 -9.37 -5.97 -7.34
C SER A 116 -9.18 -4.98 -8.50
N GLU A 117 -9.64 -5.35 -9.69
CA GLU A 117 -9.63 -4.43 -10.84
C GLU A 117 -10.54 -3.21 -10.65
N THR A 118 -11.57 -3.32 -9.78
CA THR A 118 -12.57 -2.29 -9.57
C THR A 118 -12.57 -1.72 -8.16
N ASP A 119 -12.14 -2.51 -7.18
CA ASP A 119 -12.31 -2.21 -5.76
C ASP A 119 -10.95 -2.10 -5.05
N SER A 120 -10.86 -1.14 -4.13
CA SER A 120 -9.70 -0.90 -3.27
C SER A 120 -10.22 -0.57 -1.87
N LEU A 121 -10.34 -1.60 -1.01
CA LEU A 121 -11.03 -1.49 0.27
C LEU A 121 -10.11 -1.84 1.43
N LEU A 122 -10.05 -0.94 2.41
CA LEU A 122 -9.28 -1.11 3.64
C LEU A 122 -10.19 -1.57 4.78
N PHE A 123 -9.76 -2.59 5.50
CA PHE A 123 -10.43 -3.17 6.66
C PHE A 123 -9.52 -3.05 7.87
N ASN A 124 -10.08 -2.82 9.06
CA ASN A 124 -9.29 -2.61 10.27
C ASN A 124 -8.63 -3.90 10.77
N ASN A 125 -9.25 -5.04 10.47
CA ASN A 125 -8.83 -6.36 10.93
C ASN A 125 -9.31 -7.46 9.97
N LYS A 126 -8.97 -8.72 10.30
CA LYS A 126 -9.32 -9.88 9.48
C LYS A 126 -10.81 -10.21 9.54
N ASP A 127 -11.47 -10.00 10.68
CA ASP A 127 -12.88 -10.35 10.86
C ASP A 127 -13.77 -9.51 9.95
N GLU A 128 -13.53 -8.19 9.88
CA GLU A 128 -14.23 -7.28 8.96
C GLU A 128 -14.01 -7.68 7.48
N LEU A 129 -12.80 -8.12 7.13
CA LEU A 129 -12.50 -8.61 5.78
C LEU A 129 -13.26 -9.91 5.48
N ASP A 130 -13.27 -10.86 6.42
CA ASP A 130 -13.94 -12.15 6.25
C ASP A 130 -15.46 -11.96 6.13
N GLU A 131 -16.05 -11.07 6.92
CA GLU A 131 -17.46 -10.68 6.80
C GLU A 131 -17.77 -10.15 5.40
N TYR A 132 -16.96 -9.21 4.89
CA TYR A 132 -17.14 -8.68 3.54
C TYR A 132 -17.03 -9.77 2.45
N LEU A 133 -16.05 -10.68 2.55
CA LEU A 133 -15.86 -11.75 1.56
C LEU A 133 -17.01 -12.74 1.56
N LEU A 134 -17.56 -13.06 2.74
CA LEU A 134 -18.74 -13.91 2.88
C LEU A 134 -19.98 -13.26 2.28
N GLU A 135 -20.25 -12.01 2.65
CA GLU A 135 -21.45 -11.29 2.18
C GLU A 135 -21.42 -11.11 0.66
N LYS A 136 -20.27 -10.76 0.09
CA LYS A 136 -20.17 -10.42 -1.33
C LYS A 136 -19.94 -11.63 -2.23
N PHE A 137 -19.22 -12.64 -1.75
CA PHE A 137 -18.74 -13.74 -2.60
C PHE A 137 -18.98 -15.14 -2.01
N ASP A 138 -19.62 -15.26 -0.85
CA ASP A 138 -19.84 -16.53 -0.14
C ASP A 138 -18.53 -17.33 0.07
N THR A 139 -17.44 -16.62 0.38
CA THR A 139 -16.11 -17.21 0.54
C THR A 139 -15.37 -16.68 1.78
N ARG A 140 -14.36 -17.43 2.24
CA ARG A 140 -13.41 -17.01 3.27
C ARG A 140 -11.99 -17.34 2.84
N CYS A 141 -11.05 -16.51 3.24
CA CYS A 141 -9.63 -16.76 3.00
C CYS A 141 -8.94 -17.28 4.27
N SER A 142 -8.19 -18.38 4.13
CA SER A 142 -7.24 -18.85 5.15
C SER A 142 -5.82 -18.50 4.70
N PHE A 143 -5.10 -17.73 5.51
CA PHE A 143 -3.72 -17.32 5.31
C PHE A 143 -3.06 -17.02 6.66
#